data_AF-A0A948ZPX7-F1
#
_entry.id   AF-A0A948ZPX7-F1
#
_cell.length_a   1.000
_cell.length_b   1.000
_cell.length_c   1.000
_cell.angle_alpha   90.00
_cell.angle_beta   90.00
_cell.angle_gamma   90.00
#
_symmetry.space_group_name_H-M   'P 1'
#
loop_
_entity.id
_entity.type
_entity.pdbx_description
1 polymer ?
#
loop_
_entity_poly.entity_id
_entity_poly.type
_entity_poly.pdbx_seq_one_letter_code
_entity_poly.pdbx_strand_id
1 'polypeptide(L)'
;MAGAFTLINKIDDREIVKALDRLHAKAGRMAPAMKNIGEVVLQSTQNRFGSQTDPDGRPWQKLKASTITGKSLRGHSDKILRQRGYLADSIRYQANDAGVRIGTNRIYGAIHQFGDKTKPHVIRPKNKKALAWPGGRHPARAVNHPGSKIPARPFLGFSRQDRDRILEVVSDHLRMKT
;
A
#
# COMPACT_ATOMS: atom_id res chain seq x y z
N MET A 1 25.33 -10.31 -0.13
CA MET A 1 24.11 -10.62 0.64
C MET A 1 23.71 -12.05 0.30
N ALA A 2 24.18 -13.01 1.10
CA ALA A 2 23.91 -14.43 0.91
C ALA A 2 22.50 -14.74 1.41
N GLY A 3 21.58 -15.01 0.47
CA GLY A 3 20.35 -15.73 0.78
C GLY A 3 20.65 -17.22 0.65
N ALA A 4 20.50 -17.97 1.72
CA ALA A 4 20.49 -19.43 1.63
C ALA A 4 19.22 -19.83 0.87
N PHE A 5 19.39 -20.29 -0.36
CA PHE A 5 18.35 -20.99 -1.12
C PHE A 5 18.68 -22.48 -1.03
N THR A 6 17.81 -23.27 -0.40
CA THR A 6 17.86 -24.72 -0.58
C THR A 6 17.25 -25.03 -1.95
N LEU A 7 18.09 -25.20 -2.96
CA LEU A 7 17.71 -25.91 -4.19
C LEU A 7 17.43 -27.36 -3.79
N ILE A 8 16.16 -27.73 -3.64
CA ILE A 8 15.76 -29.14 -3.63
C ILE A 8 15.82 -29.62 -5.10
N ASN A 9 17.03 -29.67 -5.65
CA ASN A 9 17.29 -30.29 -6.96
C ASN A 9 18.00 -31.63 -6.74
N LYS A 10 17.34 -32.48 -5.96
CA LYS A 10 17.49 -33.93 -5.99
C LYS A 10 16.11 -34.53 -5.69
N ILE A 11 15.16 -34.21 -6.55
CA ILE A 11 13.96 -35.01 -6.68
C ILE A 11 14.27 -35.98 -7.82
N ASP A 12 14.66 -37.21 -7.47
CA ASP A 12 14.85 -38.33 -8.42
C ASP A 12 13.50 -38.84 -8.96
N ASP A 13 12.52 -37.94 -9.03
CA ASP A 13 11.15 -38.25 -9.36
C ASP A 13 10.83 -37.60 -10.70
N ARG A 14 11.10 -38.38 -11.76
CA ARG A 14 10.83 -37.99 -13.15
C ARG A 14 9.36 -37.58 -13.36
N GLU A 15 8.45 -38.06 -12.50
CA GLU A 15 7.04 -37.68 -12.51
C GLU A 15 6.83 -36.23 -12.08
N ILE A 16 7.52 -35.77 -11.02
CA ILE A 16 7.41 -34.40 -10.51
C ILE A 16 8.04 -33.41 -11.49
N VAL A 17 9.19 -33.73 -12.07
CA VAL A 17 9.81 -32.90 -13.12
C VAL A 17 8.88 -32.80 -14.33
N LYS A 18 8.32 -33.92 -14.81
CA LYS A 18 7.32 -33.90 -15.89
C LYS A 18 6.05 -33.12 -15.50
N ALA A 19 5.60 -33.17 -14.26
CA ALA A 19 4.44 -32.42 -13.80
C ALA A 19 4.72 -30.92 -13.75
N LEU A 20 5.91 -30.51 -13.29
CA LEU A 20 6.37 -29.12 -13.30
C LEU A 20 6.59 -28.62 -14.72
N ASP A 21 7.14 -29.44 -15.62
CA ASP A 21 7.30 -29.10 -17.04
C ASP A 21 5.93 -28.97 -17.73
N ARG A 22 4.98 -29.85 -17.43
CA ARG A 22 3.59 -29.73 -17.93
C ARG A 22 2.91 -28.49 -17.38
N LEU A 23 3.14 -28.15 -16.11
CA LEU A 23 2.61 -26.92 -15.51
C LEU A 23 3.21 -25.69 -16.18
N HIS A 24 4.52 -25.66 -16.40
CA HIS A 24 5.21 -24.58 -17.11
C HIS A 24 4.76 -24.48 -18.56
N ALA A 25 4.64 -25.61 -19.27
CA ALA A 25 4.18 -25.67 -20.65
C ALA A 25 2.73 -25.20 -20.79
N LYS A 26 1.85 -25.60 -19.85
CA LYS A 26 0.43 -25.19 -19.83
C LYS A 26 0.25 -23.73 -19.40
N ALA A 27 1.09 -23.23 -18.50
CA ALA A 27 1.09 -21.83 -18.11
C ALA A 27 1.62 -20.93 -19.26
N GLY A 28 2.66 -21.37 -19.97
CA GLY A 28 3.32 -20.55 -20.99
C GLY A 28 3.80 -19.21 -20.41
N ARG A 29 3.73 -18.13 -21.22
CA ARG A 29 4.04 -16.77 -20.75
C ARG A 29 2.95 -16.27 -19.82
N MET A 30 3.32 -16.02 -18.56
CA MET A 30 2.45 -15.54 -17.49
C MET A 30 2.28 -14.02 -17.50
N ALA A 31 3.15 -13.28 -18.19
CA ALA A 31 3.11 -11.81 -18.21
C ALA A 31 1.72 -11.22 -18.54
N PRO A 32 0.91 -11.76 -19.48
CA PRO A 32 -0.46 -11.30 -19.69
C PRO A 32 -1.37 -11.50 -18.48
N ALA A 33 -1.35 -12.69 -17.85
CA ALA A 33 -2.11 -12.96 -16.63
C ALA A 33 -1.66 -12.05 -15.46
N MET A 34 -0.35 -11.87 -15.29
CA MET A 34 0.21 -11.01 -14.24
C MET A 34 -0.17 -9.53 -14.47
N LYS A 35 -0.25 -9.08 -15.73
CA LYS A 35 -0.76 -7.74 -16.03
C LYS A 35 -2.22 -7.59 -15.58
N ASN A 36 -3.08 -8.56 -15.91
CA ASN A 36 -4.49 -8.55 -15.50
C ASN A 36 -4.64 -8.59 -13.98
N ILE A 37 -3.84 -9.41 -13.28
CA ILE A 37 -3.78 -9.42 -11.81
C ILE A 37 -3.36 -8.03 -11.27
N GLY A 38 -2.36 -7.41 -11.89
CA GLY A 38 -1.92 -6.05 -11.55
C GLY A 38 -3.05 -5.02 -11.62
N GLU A 39 -3.85 -5.06 -12.67
CA GLU A 39 -5.03 -4.18 -12.82
C GLU A 39 -6.09 -4.44 -11.74
N VAL A 40 -6.39 -5.70 -11.43
CA VAL A 40 -7.33 -6.07 -10.35
C VAL A 40 -6.88 -5.47 -9.01
N VAL A 41 -5.60 -5.64 -8.67
CA VAL A 41 -5.04 -5.19 -7.39
C VAL A 41 -4.95 -3.65 -7.34
N LEU A 42 -4.57 -3.01 -8.45
CA LEU A 42 -4.55 -1.56 -8.55
C LEU A 42 -5.95 -0.98 -8.35
N GLN A 43 -6.95 -1.50 -9.05
CA GLN A 43 -8.33 -1.04 -8.94
C GLN A 43 -8.87 -1.23 -7.52
N SER A 44 -8.63 -2.40 -6.93
CA SER A 44 -9.05 -2.68 -5.55
C SER A 44 -8.39 -1.73 -4.54
N THR A 45 -7.10 -1.45 -4.72
CA THR A 45 -6.38 -0.47 -3.91
C THR A 45 -6.98 0.94 -4.06
N GLN A 46 -7.32 1.38 -5.28
CA GLN A 46 -7.95 2.69 -5.49
C GLN A 46 -9.34 2.76 -4.84
N ASN A 47 -10.14 1.70 -4.96
CA ASN A 47 -11.47 1.62 -4.36
C ASN A 47 -11.41 1.83 -2.84
N ARG A 48 -10.38 1.29 -2.16
CA ARG A 48 -10.16 1.47 -0.72
C ARG A 48 -9.97 2.92 -0.30
N PHE A 49 -9.36 3.78 -1.13
CA PHE A 49 -9.28 5.21 -0.83
C PHE A 49 -10.64 5.91 -0.94
N GLY A 50 -11.54 5.40 -1.80
CA GLY A 50 -12.92 5.87 -1.91
C GLY A 50 -13.79 5.43 -0.74
N SER A 51 -13.78 4.12 -0.43
CA SER A 51 -14.54 3.52 0.66
C SER A 51 -13.96 3.80 2.05
N GLN A 52 -12.68 4.17 2.12
CA GLN A 52 -11.90 4.33 3.36
C GLN A 52 -11.86 3.05 4.19
N THR A 53 -11.61 1.92 3.53
CA THR A 53 -11.54 0.58 4.16
C THR A 53 -10.20 -0.10 3.89
N ASP A 54 -9.82 -1.01 4.78
CA ASP A 54 -8.67 -1.89 4.59
C ASP A 54 -8.97 -3.06 3.63
N PRO A 55 -7.99 -3.92 3.31
CA PRO A 55 -8.21 -5.10 2.47
C PRO A 55 -9.23 -6.10 3.02
N ASP A 56 -9.44 -6.15 4.34
CA ASP A 56 -10.43 -7.02 4.96
C ASP A 56 -11.83 -6.37 5.02
N GLY A 57 -11.97 -5.16 4.47
CA GLY A 57 -13.22 -4.41 4.45
C GLY A 57 -13.49 -3.63 5.73
N ARG A 58 -12.57 -3.58 6.70
CA ARG A 58 -12.76 -2.80 7.93
C ARG A 58 -12.52 -1.32 7.65
N PRO A 59 -13.34 -0.41 8.19
CA PRO A 59 -13.11 1.02 8.01
C PRO A 59 -11.79 1.46 8.64
N TRP A 60 -11.05 2.33 7.96
CA TRP A 60 -9.84 2.93 8.50
C TRP A 60 -10.14 3.75 9.75
N GLN A 61 -9.15 3.83 10.64
CA GLN A 61 -9.26 4.66 11.82
C GLN A 61 -9.54 6.13 11.45
N LYS A 62 -10.67 6.63 11.99
CA LYS A 62 -11.19 7.98 11.77
C LYS A 62 -10.16 9.07 12.11
N LEU A 63 -10.26 10.20 11.42
CA LEU A 63 -9.49 11.39 11.78
C LEU A 63 -10.04 11.99 13.08
N LYS A 64 -9.18 12.68 13.83
CA LYS A 64 -9.62 13.48 14.98
C LYS A 64 -10.46 14.66 14.46
N ALA A 65 -11.46 15.10 15.24
CA ALA A 65 -12.30 16.25 14.90
C ALA A 65 -11.44 17.50 14.57
N SER A 66 -10.40 17.77 15.37
CA SER A 66 -9.46 18.87 15.11
C SER A 66 -8.72 18.76 13.77
N THR A 67 -8.39 17.56 13.32
CA THR A 67 -7.79 17.34 11.98
C THR A 67 -8.79 17.65 10.87
N ILE A 68 -10.06 17.28 11.04
CA ILE A 68 -11.13 17.55 10.07
C ILE A 68 -11.37 19.06 9.98
N THR A 69 -11.55 19.74 11.12
CA THR A 69 -11.69 21.21 11.17
C THR A 69 -10.49 21.89 10.51
N GLY A 70 -9.27 21.48 10.86
CA GLY A 70 -8.05 22.05 10.27
C GLY A 70 -7.88 21.77 8.77
N LYS A 71 -8.52 20.72 8.22
CA LYS A 71 -8.59 20.48 6.77
C LYS A 71 -9.61 21.40 6.11
N SER A 72 -10.81 21.48 6.68
CA SER A 72 -11.91 22.34 6.20
C SER A 72 -11.49 23.82 6.15
N LEU A 73 -10.87 24.34 7.22
CA LEU A 73 -10.36 25.72 7.27
C LEU A 73 -9.30 26.03 6.20
N ARG A 74 -8.66 25.01 5.63
CA ARG A 74 -7.66 25.13 4.55
C ARG A 74 -8.21 24.74 3.17
N GLY A 75 -9.53 24.56 3.05
CA GLY A 75 -10.16 24.15 1.79
C GLY A 75 -9.73 22.75 1.32
N HIS A 76 -9.42 21.84 2.24
CA HIS A 76 -9.01 20.48 1.91
C HIS A 76 -10.09 19.45 2.19
N SER A 77 -10.08 18.36 1.40
CA SER A 77 -10.95 17.22 1.63
C SER A 77 -10.80 16.64 3.04
N ASP A 78 -11.91 16.31 3.66
CA ASP A 78 -12.01 15.64 4.96
C ASP A 78 -11.67 14.14 4.89
N LYS A 79 -11.66 13.56 3.69
CA LYS A 79 -11.38 12.14 3.43
C LYS A 79 -10.03 11.69 4.01
N ILE A 80 -10.02 10.48 4.56
CA ILE A 80 -8.84 9.83 5.12
C ILE A 80 -7.86 9.49 3.99
N LEU A 81 -6.57 9.74 4.22
CA LEU A 81 -5.49 9.60 3.22
C LEU A 81 -5.68 10.40 1.91
N ARG A 82 -6.68 11.30 1.84
CA ARG A 82 -6.88 12.23 0.73
C ARG A 82 -6.93 13.66 1.26
N GLN A 83 -5.86 14.41 1.00
CA GLN A 83 -5.86 15.87 1.12
C GLN A 83 -5.89 16.50 -0.28
N ARG A 84 -4.94 16.07 -1.13
CA ARG A 84 -4.84 16.45 -2.56
C ARG A 84 -4.88 15.25 -3.52
N GLY A 85 -5.09 14.04 -3.01
CA GLY A 85 -5.09 12.81 -3.83
C GLY A 85 -3.73 12.15 -4.06
N TYR A 86 -2.61 12.87 -3.89
CA TYR A 86 -1.27 12.41 -4.28
C TYR A 86 -0.82 11.00 -3.84
N LEU A 87 -1.30 10.49 -2.71
CA LEU A 87 -0.97 9.12 -2.29
C LEU A 87 -1.68 8.11 -3.20
N ALA A 88 -3.01 8.18 -3.27
CA ALA A 88 -3.84 7.34 -4.13
C ALA A 88 -3.37 7.43 -5.59
N ASP A 89 -3.18 8.65 -6.09
CA ASP A 89 -2.83 8.89 -7.50
C ASP A 89 -1.42 8.43 -7.88
N SER A 90 -0.57 8.12 -6.90
CA SER A 90 0.81 7.64 -7.11
C SER A 90 0.96 6.12 -7.07
N ILE A 91 -0.11 5.37 -6.76
CA ILE A 91 -0.04 3.91 -6.71
C ILE A 91 0.15 3.36 -8.12
N ARG A 92 1.18 2.54 -8.31
CA ARG A 92 1.51 1.90 -9.59
C ARG A 92 1.88 0.44 -9.35
N TYR A 93 1.75 -0.37 -10.39
CA TYR A 93 2.22 -1.76 -10.39
C TYR A 93 3.21 -2.01 -11.53
N GLN A 94 4.01 -3.06 -11.36
CA GLN A 94 4.86 -3.68 -12.38
C GLN A 94 4.52 -5.16 -12.43
N ALA A 95 4.41 -5.72 -13.63
CA ALA A 95 4.09 -7.12 -13.86
C ALA A 95 5.07 -7.74 -14.85
N ASN A 96 5.50 -8.97 -14.58
CA ASN A 96 6.29 -9.81 -15.47
C ASN A 96 5.87 -11.28 -15.31
N ASP A 97 6.55 -12.21 -15.96
CA ASP A 97 6.22 -13.64 -15.86
C ASP A 97 6.33 -14.21 -14.42
N ALA A 98 7.15 -13.58 -13.56
CA ALA A 98 7.38 -14.03 -12.19
C ALA A 98 6.35 -13.48 -11.17
N GLY A 99 5.62 -12.40 -11.51
CA GLY A 99 4.59 -11.87 -10.62
C GLY A 99 4.32 -10.37 -10.77
N VAL A 100 3.63 -9.85 -9.76
CA VAL A 100 3.18 -8.45 -9.67
C VAL A 100 3.79 -7.77 -8.45
N ARG A 101 4.30 -6.56 -8.64
CA ARG A 101 4.73 -5.66 -7.56
C ARG A 101 3.88 -4.40 -7.61
N ILE A 102 3.33 -3.97 -6.48
CA ILE A 102 2.51 -2.76 -6.37
C ILE A 102 3.01 -1.87 -5.24
N GLY A 103 2.98 -0.56 -5.42
CA GLY A 103 3.41 0.38 -4.39
C GLY A 103 3.29 1.85 -4.79
N THR A 104 3.92 2.71 -3.99
CA THR A 104 3.98 4.17 -4.17
C THR A 104 5.40 4.67 -3.93
N ASN A 105 5.77 5.77 -4.59
CA ASN A 105 7.01 6.50 -4.31
C ASN A 105 6.85 7.54 -3.18
N ARG A 106 5.68 7.64 -2.55
CA ARG A 106 5.45 8.56 -1.42
C ARG A 106 6.01 7.95 -0.15
N ILE A 107 7.04 8.57 0.42
CA ILE A 107 7.71 8.05 1.64
C ILE A 107 6.73 7.83 2.80
N TYR A 108 5.72 8.69 2.92
CA TYR A 108 4.70 8.62 3.97
C TYR A 108 3.64 7.54 3.71
N GLY A 109 3.68 6.86 2.55
CA GLY A 109 2.85 5.69 2.27
C GLY A 109 3.14 4.54 3.24
N ALA A 110 4.41 4.32 3.59
CA ALA A 110 4.82 3.23 4.48
C ALA A 110 4.22 3.39 5.89
N ILE A 111 4.32 4.58 6.48
CA ILE A 111 3.77 4.84 7.83
C ILE A 111 2.24 4.73 7.87
N HIS A 112 1.57 5.00 6.75
CA HIS A 112 0.12 4.77 6.65
C HIS A 112 -0.23 3.31 6.37
N GLN A 113 0.60 2.57 5.65
CA GLN A 113 0.38 1.15 5.41
C GLN A 113 0.52 0.34 6.71
N PHE A 114 1.59 0.57 7.47
CA PHE A 114 1.96 -0.27 8.60
C PHE A 114 1.64 0.35 9.96
N GLY A 115 1.48 1.67 10.03
CA GLY A 115 1.46 2.41 11.30
C GLY A 115 2.85 2.51 11.91
N ASP A 116 3.15 3.65 12.53
CA ASP A 116 4.42 3.86 13.25
C ASP A 116 4.37 5.13 14.11
N LYS A 117 5.47 5.47 14.78
CA LYS A 117 5.68 6.71 15.50
C LYS A 117 6.72 7.57 14.79
N THR A 118 6.41 8.84 14.53
CA THR A 118 7.43 9.79 14.05
C THR A 118 8.45 10.11 15.15
N LYS A 119 9.70 10.38 14.78
CA LYS A 119 10.75 10.66 15.75
C LYS A 119 10.51 11.99 16.49
N PRO A 120 10.89 12.09 17.78
CA PRO A 120 10.94 13.37 18.48
C PRO A 120 11.80 14.38 17.72
N HIS A 121 11.38 15.63 17.70
CA HIS A 121 12.12 16.71 17.04
C HIS A 121 11.75 18.08 17.63
N VAL A 122 12.63 19.05 17.43
CA VAL A 122 12.43 20.42 17.90
C VAL A 122 11.87 21.27 16.77
N ILE A 123 10.73 21.91 17.00
CA ILE A 123 10.11 22.85 16.06
C ILE A 123 10.64 24.25 16.38
N ARG A 124 11.19 24.93 15.39
CA ARG A 124 11.73 26.30 15.49
C ARG A 124 11.09 27.20 14.44
N PRO A 125 10.89 28.50 14.72
CA PRO A 125 10.40 29.43 13.72
C PRO A 125 11.45 29.63 12.63
N LYS A 126 11.04 29.56 11.36
CA LYS A 126 11.95 29.73 10.22
C LYS A 126 12.27 31.21 9.94
N ASN A 127 11.25 32.07 9.97
CA ASN A 127 11.36 33.47 9.53
C ASN A 127 11.00 34.50 10.63
N LYS A 128 10.53 34.07 11.80
CA LYS A 128 10.09 34.95 12.91
C LYS A 128 10.90 34.69 14.17
N LYS A 129 10.85 35.62 15.13
CA LYS A 129 11.56 35.50 16.42
C LYS A 129 10.98 34.43 17.36
N ALA A 130 9.70 34.08 17.20
CA ALA A 130 9.01 33.10 18.03
C ALA A 130 7.79 32.49 17.31
N LEU A 131 7.36 31.32 17.79
CA LEU A 131 6.13 30.63 17.43
C LEU A 131 4.97 31.15 18.29
N ALA A 132 3.78 31.29 17.70
CA ALA A 132 2.54 31.65 18.40
C ALA A 132 1.34 30.92 17.77
N TRP A 133 0.42 30.43 18.61
CA TRP A 133 -0.79 29.72 18.20
C TRP A 133 -1.89 29.86 19.27
N PRO A 134 -3.18 29.86 18.91
CA PRO A 134 -4.26 30.01 19.88
C PRO A 134 -4.27 28.93 20.98
N GLY A 135 -4.55 29.32 22.22
CA GLY A 135 -4.81 28.40 23.34
C GLY A 135 -3.58 27.70 23.93
N GLY A 136 -2.37 28.15 23.63
CA GLY A 136 -1.12 27.58 24.18
C GLY A 136 -0.21 28.62 24.83
N ARG A 137 0.87 28.15 25.47
CA ARG A 137 1.91 29.02 26.01
C ARG A 137 2.78 29.56 24.86
N HIS A 138 2.57 30.82 24.50
CA HIS A 138 3.32 31.55 23.48
C HIS A 138 3.61 32.99 23.93
N PRO A 139 4.61 33.69 23.38
CA PRO A 139 5.54 33.28 22.33
C PRO A 139 6.56 32.22 22.78
N ALA A 140 6.87 31.23 21.92
CA ALA A 140 7.86 30.19 22.19
C ALA A 140 9.01 30.21 21.17
N ARG A 141 10.27 30.21 21.63
CA ARG A 141 11.45 30.13 20.75
C ARG A 141 11.63 28.75 20.10
N ALA A 142 11.16 27.70 20.78
CA ALA A 142 11.19 26.33 20.31
C ALA A 142 10.09 25.50 20.99
N VAL A 143 9.65 24.42 20.34
CA VAL A 143 8.75 23.41 20.91
C VAL A 143 9.40 22.04 20.76
N ASN A 144 9.52 21.29 21.86
CA ASN A 144 9.99 19.91 21.85
C ASN A 144 8.81 18.99 21.53
N HIS A 145 8.73 18.50 20.30
CA HIS A 145 7.66 17.60 19.87
C HIS A 145 8.07 16.13 20.11
N PRO A 146 7.29 15.33 20.85
CA PRO A 146 7.66 13.95 21.22
C PRO A 146 7.53 12.93 20.07
N GLY A 147 7.16 13.42 18.89
CA GLY A 147 6.71 12.60 17.77
C GLY A 147 5.21 12.28 17.86
N SER A 148 4.68 11.72 16.77
CA SER A 148 3.26 11.41 16.62
C SER A 148 3.10 9.92 16.36
N LYS A 149 2.22 9.26 17.13
CA LYS A 149 1.75 7.91 16.79
C LYS A 149 0.74 8.00 15.66
N ILE A 150 1.04 7.38 14.53
CA ILE A 150 0.19 7.33 13.34
C ILE A 150 -0.37 5.91 13.23
N PRO A 151 -1.70 5.75 13.23
CA PRO A 151 -2.30 4.43 13.09
C PRO A 151 -2.16 3.90 11.67
N ALA A 152 -2.09 2.58 11.55
CA ALA A 152 -2.17 1.89 10.28
C ALA A 152 -3.53 2.14 9.61
N ARG A 153 -3.49 2.34 8.31
CA ARG A 153 -4.62 2.44 7.38
C ARG A 153 -4.24 1.67 6.13
N PRO A 154 -4.16 0.33 6.22
CA PRO A 154 -3.65 -0.48 5.13
C PRO A 154 -4.49 -0.27 3.87
N PHE A 155 -3.82 0.02 2.76
CA PHE A 155 -4.46 0.18 1.45
C PHE A 155 -3.94 -0.87 0.45
N LEU A 156 -2.70 -1.32 0.62
CA LEU A 156 -2.14 -2.47 -0.09
C LEU A 156 -2.51 -3.77 0.62
N GLY A 157 -2.76 -4.80 -0.18
CA GLY A 157 -3.15 -6.14 0.27
C GLY A 157 -4.29 -6.68 -0.59
N PHE A 158 -4.67 -7.92 -0.30
CA PHE A 158 -5.72 -8.64 -1.01
C PHE A 158 -6.95 -8.78 -0.12
N SER A 159 -8.10 -8.37 -0.65
CA SER A 159 -9.41 -8.73 -0.09
C SER A 159 -9.78 -10.16 -0.46
N ARG A 160 -10.88 -10.68 0.10
CA ARG A 160 -11.43 -11.97 -0.34
C ARG A 160 -11.83 -11.90 -1.82
N GLN A 161 -12.50 -10.83 -2.23
CA GLN A 161 -12.92 -10.60 -3.61
C GLN A 161 -11.73 -10.47 -4.57
N ASP A 162 -10.61 -9.88 -4.13
CA ASP A 162 -9.39 -9.82 -4.95
C ASP A 162 -8.85 -11.22 -5.20
N ARG A 163 -8.82 -12.08 -4.18
CA ARG A 163 -8.35 -13.47 -4.32
C ARG A 163 -9.21 -14.24 -5.30
N ASP A 164 -10.54 -14.12 -5.19
CA ASP A 164 -11.48 -14.79 -6.10
C ASP A 164 -11.25 -14.35 -7.56
N ARG A 165 -11.10 -13.04 -7.80
CA ARG A 165 -10.80 -12.48 -9.14
C ARG A 165 -9.43 -12.89 -9.68
N ILE A 166 -8.42 -12.98 -8.82
CA ILE A 166 -7.09 -13.42 -9.22
C ILE A 166 -7.12 -14.89 -9.65
N LEU A 167 -7.84 -15.74 -8.91
CA LEU A 167 -8.01 -17.15 -9.27
C LEU A 167 -8.77 -17.33 -10.59
N GLU A 168 -9.75 -16.47 -10.87
CA GLU A 168 -10.45 -16.40 -12.15
C GLU A 168 -9.48 -16.06 -13.29
N VAL A 169 -8.69 -14.99 -13.15
CA VAL A 169 -7.68 -14.59 -14.16
C VAL A 169 -6.68 -15.71 -14.44
N VAL A 170 -6.21 -16.41 -13.41
CA VAL A 170 -5.30 -17.55 -13.56
C VAL A 170 -5.99 -18.70 -14.29
N SER A 171 -7.21 -19.05 -13.88
CA SER A 171 -7.98 -20.14 -14.48
C SER A 171 -8.25 -19.88 -15.97
N ASP A 172 -8.65 -18.67 -16.32
CA ASP A 172 -8.95 -18.29 -17.69
C ASP A 172 -7.71 -18.29 -18.57
N HIS A 173 -6.57 -17.82 -18.05
CA HIS A 173 -5.31 -17.89 -18.78
C HIS A 173 -4.89 -19.33 -19.09
N LEU A 174 -5.08 -20.25 -18.15
CA LEU A 174 -4.78 -21.67 -18.35
C LEU A 174 -5.75 -22.35 -19.35
N ARG A 175 -7.00 -21.88 -19.43
CA ARG A 175 -8.00 -22.38 -20.39
C ARG A 175 -7.71 -21.92 -21.81
N MET A 176 -7.35 -20.65 -22.01
CA MET A 176 -7.04 -20.08 -23.34
C MET A 176 -5.79 -20.69 -24.01
N LYS A 177 -4.96 -21.41 -23.24
CA LYS A 177 -3.73 -22.07 -23.67
C LYS A 177 -3.90 -23.56 -24.00
N THR A 178 -5.09 -24.13 -23.76
CA THR A 178 -5.46 -25.49 -24.17
C THR A 178 -6.21 -25.43 -25.49
#